data_AF-A0A2S6AM91-F1
#
_entry.id   AF-A0A2S6AM91-F1
#
_cell.length_a   1.000
_cell.length_b   1.000
_cell.length_c   1.000
_cell.angle_alpha   90.00
_cell.angle_beta   90.00
_cell.angle_gamma   90.00
#
_symmetry.space_group_name_H-M   'P 1'
#
loop_
_entity.id
_entity.type
_entity.pdbx_description
1 polymer ?
#
loop_
_entity_poly.entity_id
_entity_poly.type
_entity_poly.pdbx_seq_one_letter_code
_entity_poly.pdbx_strand_id
1 'polypeptide(L)'
;MVGIVTYLALAGGSMAHAAEGGTDWNGTKSQNHSWMKVSRAELATKTVDRACDELDLGDQCNNLVPLIVNEKSNHPNANGYWAENYFSPWRTRSGTW
;
A
#
# COMPACT_ATOMS: atom_id res chain seq x y z
N MET A 1 19.95 37.72 19.75
CA MET A 1 19.35 37.14 18.52
C MET A 1 19.42 35.64 18.65
N VAL A 2 18.30 35.00 18.99
CA VAL A 2 18.22 33.53 19.09
C VAL A 2 17.91 33.02 17.69
N GLY A 3 18.90 32.43 17.04
CA GLY A 3 18.80 31.91 15.68
C GLY A 3 17.85 30.72 15.63
N ILE A 4 16.92 30.78 14.68
CA ILE A 4 16.02 29.69 14.30
C ILE A 4 16.87 28.54 13.78
N VAL A 5 16.83 27.39 14.47
CA VAL A 5 17.33 26.13 13.91
C VAL A 5 16.21 25.58 13.03
N THR A 6 16.34 25.81 11.73
CA THR A 6 15.56 25.13 10.71
C THR A 6 15.93 23.65 10.79
N TYR A 7 15.03 22.83 11.32
CA TYR A 7 15.09 21.39 11.08
C TYR A 7 14.86 21.20 9.59
N LEU A 8 15.95 21.11 8.81
CA LEU A 8 15.91 20.38 7.57
C LEU A 8 15.56 18.94 7.98
N ALA A 9 14.27 18.62 7.92
CA ALA A 9 13.85 17.25 7.78
C ALA A 9 14.51 16.76 6.49
N LEU A 10 15.67 16.14 6.67
CA LEU A 10 16.30 15.33 5.66
C LEU A 10 15.22 14.29 5.31
N ALA A 11 14.54 14.50 4.19
CA ALA A 11 13.94 13.43 3.41
C ALA A 11 15.10 12.58 2.88
N GLY A 12 15.82 11.95 3.82
CA GLY A 12 16.94 11.05 3.58
C GLY A 12 16.36 9.81 2.95
N GLY A 13 16.83 9.53 1.74
CA GLY A 13 16.19 8.60 0.82
C GLY A 13 15.97 7.20 1.38
N SER A 14 14.77 6.70 1.15
CA SER A 14 14.53 5.27 0.99
C SER A 14 14.35 5.01 -0.50
N MET A 15 15.47 4.83 -1.20
CA MET A 15 15.51 4.29 -2.56
C MET A 15 15.19 2.79 -2.48
N ALA A 16 13.91 2.48 -2.32
CA ALA A 16 13.19 1.23 -2.58
C ALA A 16 11.90 1.31 -1.77
N HIS A 17 10.85 1.92 -2.32
CA HIS A 17 9.52 1.81 -1.72
C HIS A 17 9.00 0.41 -2.05
N ALA A 18 9.55 -0.59 -1.34
CA ALA A 18 9.05 -1.95 -1.36
C ALA A 18 7.54 -1.90 -1.17
N ALA A 19 6.79 -2.77 -1.87
CA ALA A 19 5.42 -3.00 -1.50
C ALA A 19 5.36 -3.29 0.00
N GLU A 20 4.39 -2.68 0.64
CA GLU A 20 4.14 -2.81 2.06
C GLU A 20 2.73 -3.34 2.20
N GLY A 21 2.52 -4.24 3.13
CA GLY A 21 1.21 -4.83 3.36
C GLY A 21 1.25 -5.76 4.54
N GLY A 22 0.07 -6.20 4.93
CA GLY A 22 -0.09 -7.05 6.08
C GLY A 22 -1.51 -7.53 6.21
N THR A 23 -1.70 -8.46 7.14
CA THR A 23 -3.02 -8.88 7.58
C THR A 23 -3.16 -8.58 9.05
N ASP A 24 -4.03 -7.65 9.39
CA ASP A 24 -4.38 -7.35 10.77
C ASP A 24 -5.41 -8.39 11.25
N TRP A 25 -5.00 -9.22 12.20
CA TRP A 25 -5.88 -10.11 12.96
C TRP A 25 -5.96 -9.62 14.41
N ASN A 26 -6.71 -8.54 14.65
CA ASN A 26 -6.94 -8.05 16.00
C ASN A 26 -8.15 -8.77 16.61
N GLY A 27 -8.04 -9.30 17.83
CA GLY A 27 -9.10 -10.05 18.52
C GLY A 27 -10.43 -9.29 18.69
N THR A 28 -10.40 -7.98 18.44
CA THR A 28 -11.59 -7.11 18.31
C THR A 28 -12.05 -7.11 16.86
N LYS A 29 -13.13 -7.85 16.57
CA LYS A 29 -13.70 -8.18 15.23
C LYS A 29 -14.02 -7.02 14.27
N SER A 30 -13.66 -5.77 14.55
CA SER A 30 -14.03 -4.59 13.76
C SER A 30 -12.90 -3.99 12.91
N GLN A 31 -11.68 -4.54 12.99
CA GLN A 31 -10.53 -4.04 12.21
C GLN A 31 -9.73 -5.15 11.50
N ASN A 32 -10.26 -6.38 11.46
CA ASN A 32 -9.57 -7.44 10.72
C ASN A 32 -9.63 -7.12 9.23
N HIS A 33 -8.46 -6.86 8.64
CA HIS A 33 -8.35 -6.57 7.23
C HIS A 33 -6.96 -6.95 6.72
N SER A 34 -6.91 -7.34 5.45
CA SER A 34 -5.65 -7.40 4.70
C SER A 34 -5.49 -6.12 3.92
N TRP A 35 -4.28 -5.58 3.87
CA TRP A 35 -3.99 -4.37 3.10
C TRP A 35 -2.67 -4.52 2.37
N MET A 36 -2.56 -3.80 1.25
CA MET A 36 -1.30 -3.62 0.55
C MET A 36 -1.23 -2.22 -0.04
N LYS A 37 -0.02 -1.67 -0.08
CA LYS A 37 0.31 -0.42 -0.74
C LYS A 37 1.58 -0.64 -1.57
N VAL A 38 1.58 -0.09 -2.78
CA VAL A 38 2.67 -0.24 -3.72
C VAL A 38 2.88 1.06 -4.49
N SER A 39 4.13 1.50 -4.58
CA SER A 39 4.47 2.72 -5.30
C SER A 39 4.45 2.50 -6.80
N ARG A 40 4.15 3.55 -7.56
CA ARG A 40 4.26 3.53 -9.03
C ARG A 40 5.68 3.18 -9.49
N ALA A 41 6.70 3.68 -8.79
CA ALA A 41 8.10 3.36 -9.06
C ALA A 41 8.39 1.86 -8.94
N GLU A 42 7.79 1.19 -7.95
CA GLU A 42 7.92 -0.25 -7.81
C GLU A 42 7.20 -0.99 -8.96
N LEU A 43 5.96 -0.59 -9.26
CA LEU A 43 5.19 -1.15 -10.37
C LEU A 43 5.78 -0.88 -11.76
N ALA A 44 6.81 -0.04 -11.87
CA ALA A 44 7.59 0.13 -13.10
C ALA A 44 8.59 -1.01 -13.31
N THR A 45 8.97 -1.71 -12.24
CA THR A 45 9.99 -2.78 -12.25
C THR A 45 9.39 -4.17 -12.03
N LYS A 46 8.19 -4.26 -11.42
CA LYS A 46 7.49 -5.54 -11.15
C LYS A 46 5.97 -5.41 -11.34
N THR A 47 5.29 -6.54 -11.40
CA THR A 47 3.81 -6.58 -11.45
C THR A 47 3.20 -6.40 -10.05
N VAL A 48 1.94 -5.98 -10.00
CA VAL A 48 1.17 -5.87 -8.75
C VAL A 48 1.05 -7.22 -8.04
N ASP A 49 0.89 -8.28 -8.83
CA ASP A 49 0.85 -9.67 -8.38
C ASP A 49 2.15 -10.07 -7.66
N ARG A 50 3.30 -9.83 -8.31
CA ARG A 50 4.61 -10.08 -7.72
C ARG A 50 4.85 -9.27 -6.43
N ALA A 51 4.39 -8.03 -6.42
CA ALA A 51 4.46 -7.17 -5.24
C ALA A 51 3.63 -7.72 -4.07
N CYS A 52 2.49 -8.36 -4.36
CA CYS A 52 1.66 -9.00 -3.36
C CYS A 52 2.25 -10.34 -2.86
N ASP A 53 2.84 -11.13 -3.76
CA ASP A 53 3.57 -12.36 -3.39
C ASP A 53 4.74 -12.07 -2.44
N GLU A 54 5.47 -10.97 -2.67
CA GLU A 54 6.58 -10.54 -1.81
C GLU A 54 6.13 -10.13 -0.39
N LEU A 55 4.83 -9.88 -0.20
CA LEU A 55 4.21 -9.58 1.09
C LEU A 55 3.68 -10.81 1.81
N ASP A 56 3.77 -12.01 1.20
CA ASP A 56 3.31 -13.28 1.77
C ASP A 56 1.84 -13.26 2.24
N LEU A 57 0.99 -12.53 1.52
CA LEU A 57 -0.43 -12.35 1.85
C LEU A 57 -1.33 -13.53 1.39
N GLY A 58 -0.76 -14.47 0.62
CA GLY A 58 -1.46 -15.66 0.13
C GLY A 58 -2.76 -15.33 -0.61
N ASP A 59 -3.86 -15.99 -0.24
CA ASP A 59 -5.18 -15.82 -0.86
C ASP A 59 -5.72 -14.38 -0.80
N GLN A 60 -5.20 -13.52 0.08
CA GLN A 60 -5.65 -12.12 0.14
C GLN A 60 -5.22 -11.33 -1.10
N CYS A 61 -4.16 -11.76 -1.80
CA CYS A 61 -3.74 -11.16 -3.05
C CYS A 61 -4.84 -11.19 -4.11
N ASN A 62 -5.66 -12.25 -4.14
CA ASN A 62 -6.77 -12.37 -5.10
C ASN A 62 -7.80 -11.23 -4.95
N ASN A 63 -7.95 -10.67 -3.76
CA ASN A 63 -8.86 -9.55 -3.50
C ASN A 63 -8.16 -8.18 -3.66
N LEU A 64 -6.88 -8.08 -3.29
CA LEU A 64 -6.15 -6.80 -3.26
C LEU A 64 -5.55 -6.40 -4.61
N VAL A 65 -4.98 -7.35 -5.35
CA VAL A 65 -4.36 -7.13 -6.67
C VAL A 65 -5.33 -6.47 -7.66
N PRO A 66 -6.55 -6.99 -7.90
CA PRO A 66 -7.46 -6.37 -8.87
C PRO A 66 -7.88 -4.95 -8.49
N LEU A 67 -7.98 -4.63 -7.19
CA LEU A 67 -8.29 -3.28 -6.72
C LEU A 67 -7.18 -2.30 -7.09
N ILE A 68 -5.92 -2.65 -6.85
CA ILE A 68 -4.77 -1.81 -7.22
C ILE A 68 -4.60 -1.72 -8.74
N VAL A 69 -4.85 -2.80 -9.47
CA VAL A 69 -4.84 -2.76 -10.95
C VAL A 69 -5.91 -1.81 -11.46
N ASN A 70 -7.10 -1.81 -10.87
CA ASN A 70 -8.17 -0.87 -11.19
C ASN A 70 -7.78 0.58 -10.89
N GLU A 71 -7.23 0.87 -9.70
CA GLU A 71 -6.71 2.21 -9.37
C GLU A 71 -5.61 2.67 -10.33
N LYS A 72 -4.69 1.78 -10.70
CA LYS A 72 -3.65 2.05 -11.70
C LYS A 72 -4.23 2.39 -13.07
N SER A 73 -5.30 1.70 -13.48
CA SER A 73 -5.98 1.98 -14.75
C SER A 73 -6.71 3.32 -14.72
N ASN A 74 -7.36 3.68 -13.62
CA ASN A 74 -8.11 4.94 -13.48
C ASN A 74 -7.20 6.15 -13.21
N HIS A 75 -6.08 5.93 -12.51
CA HIS A 75 -5.13 6.96 -12.07
C HIS A 75 -3.68 6.57 -12.41
N PRO A 76 -3.31 6.49 -13.71
CA PRO A 76 -2.00 6.00 -14.14
C PRO A 76 -0.82 6.88 -13.72
N ASN A 77 -1.08 8.13 -13.32
CA ASN A 77 -0.07 9.12 -12.95
C ASN A 77 0.09 9.32 -11.43
N ALA A 78 -0.62 8.55 -10.60
CA ALA A 78 -0.47 8.59 -9.15
C ALA A 78 0.95 8.20 -8.70
N ASN A 79 1.35 8.62 -7.50
CA ASN A 79 2.65 8.26 -6.92
C ASN A 79 2.64 6.82 -6.39
N GLY A 80 1.47 6.35 -5.94
CA GLY A 80 1.26 4.95 -5.60
C GLY A 80 -0.20 4.58 -5.42
N TYR A 81 -0.42 3.30 -5.12
CA TYR A 81 -1.72 2.65 -5.09
C TYR A 81 -1.84 1.80 -3.83
N TRP A 82 -3.00 1.83 -3.20
CA TRP A 82 -3.29 1.00 -2.03
C TRP A 82 -4.64 0.31 -2.17
N ALA A 83 -4.76 -0.83 -1.49
CA ALA A 83 -6.00 -1.55 -1.33
C ALA A 83 -6.08 -2.13 0.08
N GLU A 84 -7.30 -2.19 0.60
CA GLU A 84 -7.67 -2.79 1.87
C GLU A 84 -8.88 -3.71 1.62
N ASN A 85 -8.86 -4.89 2.22
CA ASN A 85 -9.95 -5.85 2.22
C ASN A 85 -10.27 -6.22 3.67
N TYR A 86 -11.39 -5.72 4.18
CA TYR A 86 -11.85 -5.92 5.55
C TYR A 86 -12.73 -7.17 5.64
N PHE A 87 -12.47 -8.00 6.65
CA PHE A 87 -13.19 -9.24 6.90
C PHE A 87 -14.45 -9.05 7.75
N SER A 88 -14.57 -7.91 8.46
CA SER A 88 -15.74 -7.61 9.30
C SER A 88 -15.83 -6.10 9.66
N PRO A 89 -16.84 -5.37 9.16
CA PRO A 89 -17.78 -5.78 8.11
C PRO A 89 -17.03 -6.05 6.79
N TRP A 90 -17.58 -6.94 5.95
CA TRP A 90 -17.03 -7.20 4.62
C TRP A 90 -17.06 -5.92 3.78
N ARG A 91 -15.89 -5.30 3.56
CA ARG A 91 -15.74 -4.10 2.75
C ARG A 91 -14.36 -4.08 2.10
N THR A 92 -14.30 -3.63 0.87
CA THR A 92 -13.04 -3.34 0.17
C THR A 92 -12.88 -1.84 0.02
N ARG A 93 -11.65 -1.35 0.13
CA ARG A 93 -11.29 0.04 -0.14
C ARG A 93 -10.04 0.06 -0.99
N SER A 94 -9.94 1.05 -1.86
CA SER A 94 -8.77 1.29 -2.68
C SER A 94 -8.60 2.77 -2.90
N GLY A 95 -7.40 3.16 -3.29
CA GLY A 95 -7.15 4.54 -3.69
C GLY A 95 -5.70 4.76 -4.08
N THR A 96 -5.39 6.05 -4.26
CA THR A 96 -4.07 6.52 -4.66
C THR A 96 -3.53 7.58 -3.72
N TRP A 97 -2.23 7.80 -3.76
CA TRP A 97 -1.55 8.98 -3.19
C TRP A 97 -0.54 9.56 -4.17
#